data_AF-A0A836V9W9-F1
#
_entry.id   AF-A0A836V9W9-F1
#
_cell.length_a   1.000
_cell.length_b   1.000
_cell.length_c   1.000
_cell.angle_alpha   90.00
_cell.angle_beta   90.00
_cell.angle_gamma   90.00
#
_symmetry.space_group_name_H-M   'P 1'
#
loop_
_entity.id
_entity.type
_entity.pdbx_description
1 polymer ?
#
loop_
_entity_poly.entity_id
_entity_poly.type
_entity_poly.pdbx_seq_one_letter_code
_entity_poly.pdbx_strand_id
1 'polypeptide(L)'
;MEEVERNPNVMRSPFPNTGAYSESRPTDINEALAFWKRKLIDSFKKMPRSRQERLIEKNSIVMSIGLSVTLLNLLYRFLPLLLRVWGTPTIVLGSYVFAKKCLTPFLIKEFEGHLNPKENNRDKVE
;
A
#
# COMPACT_ATOMS: atom_id res chain seq x y z
N MET A 1 7.87 34.81 49.75
CA MET A 1 7.72 33.39 50.09
C MET A 1 6.74 32.83 49.05
N GLU A 2 7.22 32.44 47.87
CA GLU A 2 7.87 31.13 47.61
C GLU A 2 6.93 29.99 48.02
N GLU A 3 6.62 28.97 47.23
CA GLU A 3 7.07 28.57 45.90
C GLU A 3 6.06 27.54 45.37
N VAL A 4 6.08 27.36 44.06
CA VAL A 4 5.36 26.35 43.30
C VAL A 4 5.91 24.97 43.62
N GLU A 5 5.10 24.03 44.12
CA GLU A 5 5.46 22.60 44.05
C GLU A 5 4.53 21.86 43.08
N ARG A 6 4.94 21.98 41.81
CA ARG A 6 4.44 21.21 40.67
C ARG A 6 4.94 19.76 40.86
N ASN A 7 4.05 18.85 41.25
CA ASN A 7 4.40 17.42 41.34
C ASN A 7 4.73 16.87 39.93
N PRO A 8 5.97 16.37 39.69
CA PRO A 8 6.49 16.10 38.35
C PRO A 8 6.22 14.68 37.80
N ASN A 9 5.34 13.87 38.40
CA ASN A 9 5.17 12.48 37.97
C ASN A 9 3.95 12.21 37.06
N VAL A 10 3.72 13.08 36.08
CA VAL A 10 2.99 12.67 34.87
C VAL A 10 4.02 12.12 33.91
N MET A 11 4.30 10.83 34.03
CA MET A 11 5.06 10.08 33.04
C MET A 11 4.26 10.05 31.74
N ARG A 12 4.36 11.14 30.95
CA ARG A 12 3.88 11.18 29.58
C ARG A 12 4.69 10.16 28.80
N SER A 13 4.09 9.01 28.53
CA SER A 13 4.63 8.08 27.55
C SER A 13 4.95 8.88 26.27
N PRO A 14 6.18 8.78 25.71
CA PRO A 14 6.56 9.53 24.52
C PRO A 14 5.82 9.06 23.25
N PHE A 15 4.98 8.04 23.37
CA PHE A 15 4.16 7.55 22.28
C PHE A 15 2.86 8.36 22.23
N PRO A 16 2.55 9.02 21.10
CA PRO A 16 1.24 9.62 20.92
C PRO A 16 0.20 8.53 21.15
N ASN A 17 -0.75 8.81 22.03
CA ASN A 17 -1.89 7.95 22.30
C ASN A 17 -2.75 7.88 21.03
N THR A 18 -2.34 7.06 20.07
CA THR A 18 -3.15 6.73 18.91
C THR A 18 -4.33 5.95 19.47
N GLY A 19 -5.48 6.59 19.62
CA GLY A 19 -6.76 5.97 20.02
C GLY A 19 -7.25 4.84 19.08
N ALA A 20 -6.35 4.32 18.23
CA ALA A 20 -6.54 3.18 17.35
C ALA A 20 -6.53 1.81 18.08
N TYR A 21 -6.17 1.76 19.37
CA TYR A 21 -6.12 0.51 20.15
C TYR A 21 -7.10 0.46 21.34
N SER A 22 -7.86 1.53 21.61
CA SER A 22 -8.81 1.57 22.73
C SER A 22 -10.25 1.21 22.35
N GLU A 23 -10.52 0.94 21.08
CA GLU A 23 -11.84 0.51 20.61
C GLU A 23 -11.91 -1.02 20.72
N SER A 24 -12.92 -1.50 21.45
CA SER A 24 -13.24 -2.89 21.77
C SER A 24 -12.70 -3.91 20.76
N ARG A 25 -11.95 -4.93 21.22
CA ARG A 25 -11.51 -6.05 20.38
C ARG A 25 -12.74 -6.59 19.63
N PRO A 26 -12.77 -6.54 18.29
CA PRO A 26 -13.88 -7.10 17.55
C PRO A 26 -13.96 -8.60 17.84
N THR A 27 -15.10 -9.02 18.38
CA THR A 27 -15.40 -10.43 18.70
C THR A 27 -15.62 -11.28 17.45
N ASP A 28 -15.89 -10.64 16.31
CA ASP A 28 -16.12 -11.27 15.01
C ASP A 28 -15.07 -10.80 13.97
N ILE A 29 -14.58 -11.74 13.15
CA ILE A 29 -13.61 -11.51 12.07
C ILE A 29 -14.18 -10.53 11.04
N ASN A 30 -15.48 -10.60 10.77
CA ASN A 30 -16.14 -9.73 9.79
C ASN A 30 -16.13 -8.26 10.23
N GLU A 31 -16.33 -8.00 11.52
CA GLU A 31 -16.27 -6.66 12.09
C GLU A 31 -14.85 -6.11 12.08
N ALA A 32 -13.87 -6.96 12.41
CA ALA A 32 -12.45 -6.62 12.34
C ALA A 32 -12.03 -6.21 10.92
N LEU A 33 -12.46 -6.98 9.91
CA LEU A 33 -12.20 -6.67 8.50
C LEU A 33 -12.87 -5.39 8.05
N ALA A 34 -14.12 -5.16 8.47
CA ALA A 34 -14.85 -3.94 8.14
C ALA A 34 -14.18 -2.69 8.74
N PHE A 35 -13.73 -2.77 9.99
CA PHE A 35 -12.98 -1.71 10.65
C PHE A 35 -11.66 -1.41 9.92
N TRP A 36 -10.88 -2.45 9.62
CA TRP A 36 -9.64 -2.29 8.87
C TRP A 36 -9.85 -1.69 7.49
N LYS A 37 -10.90 -2.11 6.78
CA LYS A 37 -11.29 -1.55 5.48
C LYS A 37 -11.58 -0.06 5.59
N ARG A 38 -12.38 0.37 6.57
CA ARG A 38 -12.68 1.80 6.79
C ARG A 38 -11.42 2.60 7.06
N LYS A 39 -10.55 2.10 7.94
CA LYS A 39 -9.28 2.75 8.27
C LYS A 39 -8.33 2.88 7.07
N LEU A 40 -8.27 1.85 6.22
CA LEU A 40 -7.51 1.88 4.97
C LEU A 40 -8.08 2.90 3.99
N ILE A 41 -9.40 2.98 3.84
CA ILE A 41 -10.07 3.97 2.98
C ILE A 41 -9.77 5.38 3.46
N ASP A 42 -9.91 5.64 4.77
CA ASP A 42 -9.65 6.95 5.35
C ASP A 42 -8.18 7.35 5.21
N SER A 43 -7.26 6.40 5.42
CA SER A 43 -5.83 6.65 5.21
C SER A 43 -5.51 6.90 3.74
N PHE A 44 -6.21 6.24 2.81
CA PHE A 44 -6.01 6.44 1.38
C PHE A 44 -6.52 7.81 0.93
N LYS A 45 -7.72 8.22 1.37
CA LYS A 45 -8.31 9.53 1.08
C LYS A 45 -7.49 10.71 1.61
N LYS A 46 -6.81 10.54 2.74
CA LYS A 46 -5.94 11.59 3.31
C LYS A 46 -4.56 11.67 2.67
N MET A 47 -4.25 10.78 1.72
CA MET A 47 -2.92 10.67 1.13
C MET A 47 -2.78 11.58 -0.12
N PRO A 48 -1.61 12.23 -0.33
CA PRO A 48 -1.36 12.98 -1.55
C PRO A 48 -1.36 12.06 -2.78
N ARG A 49 -1.84 12.57 -3.92
CA ARG A 49 -2.02 11.80 -5.16
C ARG A 49 -0.74 11.11 -5.63
N SER A 50 0.41 11.78 -5.54
CA SER A 50 1.71 11.22 -5.90
C SER A 50 2.05 9.93 -5.13
N ARG A 51 1.62 9.84 -3.86
CA ARG A 51 1.82 8.67 -3.01
C ARG A 51 0.78 7.58 -3.28
N GLN A 52 -0.46 7.95 -3.64
CA GLN A 52 -1.47 7.01 -4.12
C GLN A 52 -1.03 6.33 -5.41
N GLU A 53 -0.55 7.08 -6.40
CA GLU A 53 -0.04 6.55 -7.67
C GLU A 53 1.14 5.60 -7.45
N ARG A 54 2.08 5.96 -6.56
CA ARG A 54 3.22 5.10 -6.20
C ARG A 54 2.79 3.81 -5.48
N LEU A 55 1.73 3.85 -4.68
CA LEU A 55 1.17 2.64 -4.07
C LEU A 55 0.54 1.73 -5.13
N ILE A 56 -0.22 2.30 -6.06
CA ILE A 56 -0.83 1.56 -7.17
C ILE A 56 0.26 0.91 -8.03
N GLU A 57 1.33 1.65 -8.38
CA GLU A 57 2.47 1.11 -9.14
C GLU A 57 3.14 -0.06 -8.40
N LYS A 58 3.40 0.08 -7.09
CA LYS A 58 4.02 -1.00 -6.32
C LYS A 58 3.11 -2.23 -6.24
N ASN A 59 1.82 -2.04 -5.99
CA ASN A 59 0.87 -3.14 -5.92
C ASN A 59 0.67 -3.83 -7.26
N SER A 60 0.63 -3.09 -8.37
CA SER A 60 0.49 -3.65 -9.71
C SER A 60 1.69 -4.51 -10.07
N ILE A 61 2.92 -4.06 -9.74
CA ILE A 61 4.15 -4.82 -9.95
C ILE A 61 4.15 -6.10 -9.09
N VAL A 62 3.84 -6.00 -7.80
CA VAL A 62 3.81 -7.16 -6.90
C VAL A 62 2.76 -8.17 -7.34
N MET A 63 1.55 -7.74 -7.70
CA MET A 63 0.50 -8.62 -8.22
C MET A 63 0.91 -9.28 -9.53
N SER A 64 1.51 -8.54 -10.46
CA SER A 64 1.97 -9.10 -11.73
C SER A 64 3.07 -10.14 -11.54
N ILE A 65 4.10 -9.85 -10.74
CA ILE A 65 5.18 -10.80 -10.47
C ILE A 65 4.62 -12.03 -9.73
N GLY A 66 3.78 -11.82 -8.70
CA GLY A 66 3.15 -12.89 -7.94
C GLY A 66 2.31 -13.82 -8.82
N LEU A 67 1.52 -13.26 -9.74
CA LEU A 67 0.75 -14.02 -10.72
C LEU A 67 1.67 -14.79 -11.67
N SER A 68 2.70 -14.15 -12.23
CA SER A 68 3.66 -14.80 -13.12
C SER A 68 4.40 -15.96 -12.45
N VAL A 69 4.81 -15.80 -11.19
CA VAL A 69 5.45 -16.87 -10.41
C VAL A 69 4.46 -18.01 -10.13
N THR A 70 3.22 -17.69 -9.78
CA THR A 70 2.18 -18.70 -9.52
C THR A 70 1.88 -19.52 -10.78
N LEU A 71 1.71 -18.85 -11.93
CA LEU A 71 1.51 -19.50 -13.23
C LEU A 71 2.73 -20.33 -13.63
N LEU A 72 3.93 -19.79 -13.42
CA LEU A 72 5.17 -20.51 -13.72
C LEU A 72 5.29 -21.77 -12.86
N ASN A 73 4.89 -21.70 -11.58
CA ASN A 73 4.91 -22.84 -10.67
C ASN A 73 3.91 -23.92 -11.09
N LEU A 74 2.71 -23.52 -11.53
CA LEU A 74 1.70 -24.43 -12.08
C LEU A 74 2.20 -25.14 -13.35
N LEU A 75 2.83 -24.39 -14.25
CA LEU A 75 3.38 -24.88 -15.51
C LEU A 75 4.76 -25.55 -15.36
N TYR A 76 5.39 -25.42 -14.19
CA TYR A 76 6.76 -25.86 -13.95
C TYR A 76 6.94 -27.35 -14.27
N ARG A 77 5.93 -28.16 -13.90
CA ARG A 77 5.93 -29.62 -14.13
C ARG A 77 6.00 -29.98 -15.62
N PHE A 78 5.49 -29.13 -16.51
CA PHE A 78 5.42 -29.38 -17.96
C PHE A 78 6.59 -28.74 -18.74
N LEU A 79 7.39 -27.87 -18.11
CA LEU A 79 8.48 -27.18 -18.79
C LEU A 79 9.76 -28.04 -18.89
N PRO A 80 10.42 -28.10 -20.06
CA PRO A 80 11.73 -28.73 -20.21
C PRO A 80 12.84 -27.93 -19.53
N LEU A 81 13.93 -28.60 -19.18
CA LEU A 81 14.97 -28.11 -18.26
C LEU A 81 15.65 -26.81 -18.75
N LEU A 82 15.90 -26.70 -20.06
CA LEU A 82 16.46 -25.49 -20.68
C LEU A 82 15.55 -24.26 -20.53
N LEU A 83 14.24 -24.45 -20.68
CA LEU A 83 13.22 -23.41 -20.53
C LEU A 83 13.04 -23.00 -19.07
N ARG A 84 13.31 -23.87 -18.10
CA ARG A 84 13.27 -23.50 -16.67
C ARG A 84 14.40 -22.55 -16.30
N VAL A 85 15.61 -22.83 -16.78
CA VAL A 85 16.81 -22.05 -16.43
C VAL A 85 16.73 -20.65 -17.06
N TRP A 86 16.37 -20.56 -18.34
CA TRP A 86 16.32 -19.27 -19.05
C TRP A 86 14.96 -18.58 -19.01
N GLY A 87 13.86 -19.35 -18.99
CA GLY A 87 12.50 -18.85 -19.01
C GLY A 87 12.07 -18.20 -17.70
N THR A 88 12.49 -18.74 -16.56
CA THR A 88 12.16 -18.15 -15.24
C THR A 88 12.62 -16.69 -15.12
N PRO A 89 13.92 -16.36 -15.30
CA PRO A 89 14.37 -14.97 -15.20
C PRO A 89 13.77 -14.07 -16.30
N THR A 90 13.58 -14.57 -17.53
CA THR A 90 12.96 -13.77 -18.60
C THR A 90 11.49 -13.48 -18.34
N ILE A 91 10.72 -14.43 -17.80
CA ILE A 91 9.32 -14.21 -17.41
C ILE A 91 9.24 -13.21 -16.26
N VAL A 92 10.13 -13.30 -15.27
CA VAL A 92 10.17 -12.35 -14.15
C VAL A 92 10.50 -10.95 -14.66
N LEU A 93 11.58 -10.77 -15.44
CA LEU A 93 11.91 -9.47 -16.03
C LEU A 93 10.81 -8.94 -16.94
N GLY A 94 10.25 -9.81 -17.78
CA GLY A 94 9.16 -9.47 -18.69
C GLY A 94 7.92 -8.99 -17.95
N SER A 95 7.52 -9.70 -16.89
CA SER A 95 6.40 -9.32 -16.02
C SER A 95 6.63 -7.97 -15.34
N TYR A 96 7.85 -7.68 -14.89
CA TYR A 96 8.20 -6.41 -14.28
C TYR A 96 8.07 -5.24 -15.27
N VAL A 97 8.63 -5.41 -16.48
CA VAL A 97 8.55 -4.39 -17.53
C VAL A 97 7.10 -4.19 -17.97
N PHE A 98 6.34 -5.27 -18.12
CA PHE A 98 4.92 -5.25 -18.49
C PHE A 98 4.07 -4.53 -17.43
N ALA A 99 4.26 -4.86 -16.14
CA ALA A 99 3.55 -4.22 -15.05
C ALA A 99 3.81 -2.71 -15.00
N LYS A 100 5.07 -2.31 -15.20
CA LYS A 100 5.47 -0.91 -15.16
C LYS A 100 4.95 -0.12 -16.36
N LYS A 101 5.07 -0.65 -17.58
CA LYS A 101 4.74 0.08 -18.81
C LYS A 101 3.29 -0.03 -19.26
N CYS A 102 2.62 -1.15 -18.99
CA CYS A 102 1.23 -1.37 -19.44
C CYS A 102 0.25 -1.30 -18.28
N LEU A 103 0.47 -2.10 -17.24
CA LEU A 103 -0.54 -2.29 -16.18
C LEU A 103 -0.70 -1.04 -15.30
N THR A 104 0.40 -0.40 -14.92
CA THR A 104 0.40 0.79 -14.07
C THR A 104 -0.34 1.99 -14.69
N PRO A 105 -0.02 2.46 -15.91
CA PRO A 105 -0.74 3.58 -16.50
C PRO A 105 -2.21 3.25 -16.79
N PHE A 106 -2.52 1.98 -17.12
CA PHE A 106 -3.90 1.52 -17.28
C PHE A 106 -4.69 1.63 -15.97
N LEU A 107 -4.16 1.11 -14.87
CA LEU A 107 -4.76 1.21 -13.54
C LEU A 107 -4.93 2.67 -13.09
N ILE A 108 -3.91 3.51 -13.29
CA ILE A 108 -3.99 4.93 -12.91
C ILE A 108 -5.11 5.63 -13.68
N LYS A 109 -5.28 5.34 -14.98
CA LYS A 109 -6.35 5.90 -15.81
C LYS A 109 -7.73 5.43 -15.34
N GLU A 110 -7.87 4.15 -15.02
CA GLU A 110 -9.13 3.58 -14.52
C GLU A 110 -9.53 4.16 -13.16
N PHE A 111 -8.55 4.35 -12.27
CA PHE A 111 -8.78 4.91 -10.95
C PHE A 111 -8.77 6.45 -10.92
N GLU A 112 -8.54 7.12 -12.05
CA GLU A 112 -8.42 8.59 -12.09
C GLU A 112 -9.64 9.31 -11.50
N GLY A 113 -10.85 8.77 -11.68
CA GLY A 113 -12.08 9.31 -11.10
C GLY A 113 -12.25 9.10 -9.58
N HIS A 114 -11.44 8.23 -8.98
CA HIS A 114 -11.47 7.91 -7.54
C HIS A 114 -10.23 8.39 -6.79
N LEU A 115 -9.22 8.88 -7.51
CA LEU A 115 -8.02 9.48 -6.93
C LEU A 115 -8.30 10.91 -6.49
N ASN A 116 -7.53 11.37 -5.50
CA ASN A 116 -7.58 12.78 -5.11
C ASN A 116 -7.21 13.68 -6.31
N PRO A 117 -7.75 14.91 -6.37
CA PRO A 117 -7.40 15.86 -7.43
C PRO A 117 -5.88 16.03 -7.49
N LYS A 118 -5.33 16.17 -8.71
CA LYS A 118 -3.92 16.50 -8.88
C LYS A 118 -3.67 17.78 -8.09
N GLU A 119 -2.78 17.71 -7.11
CA GLU A 119 -2.30 18.87 -6.36
C GLU A 119 -1.79 19.88 -7.39
N ASN A 120 -2.61 20.90 -7.62
CA ASN A 120 -2.35 21.91 -8.64
C ASN A 120 -1.24 22.77 -8.06
N ASN A 121 -0.09 22.89 -8.74
CA ASN A 121 1.04 23.72 -8.34
C ASN A 121 0.73 25.24 -8.37
N ARG A 122 -0.51 25.66 -8.05
CA ARG A 122 -0.91 27.07 -7.99
C ARG A 122 -0.65 27.72 -6.63
N ASP A 123 -0.43 26.93 -5.57
CA ASP A 123 -0.26 27.47 -4.21
C ASP A 123 1.23 27.65 -3.81
N LYS A 124 2.16 27.56 -4.76
CA LYS A 124 3.60 27.83 -4.54
C LYS A 124 4.06 29.19 -5.09
N VAL A 125 3.10 30.05 -5.45
CA VAL A 125 3.36 31.40 -5.97
C VAL A 125 2.49 32.41 -5.21
N GLU A 126 2.68 32.51 -3.90
CA GLU A 126 2.36 33.71 -3.11
C GLU A 126 3.50 33.98 -2.11
#